data_AF-A0A428VYC3-F1
#
_entry.id   AF-A0A428VYC3-F1
#
_cell.length_a   1.000
_cell.length_b   1.000
_cell.length_c   1.000
_cell.angle_alpha   90.00
_cell.angle_beta   90.00
_cell.angle_gamma   90.00
#
_symmetry.space_group_name_H-M   'P 1'
#
loop_
_entity.id
_entity.type
_entity.pdbx_description
1 polymer ?
#
loop_
_entity_poly.entity_id
_entity_poly.type
_entity_poly.pdbx_seq_one_letter_code
_entity_poly.pdbx_strand_id
1 'polypeptide(L)'
;MHQLIQLNARGGVPVSVDDGKPWIRLYAQRACTGVRATKRGDAFSIEFVEPMTLTNHSRLARSRLRVAAPGWVYFPELRQVQPGYAAPDGEVRAAWRRLQTPRDKSAVPTRYDAFCDALDLVIEAGRQIEAERDPGERILPYYEVLTAAQPRRSAAGVYLFRLSRPGTVQQGGMVHLRNEPDLRGRVTATDGELLTIAFDVAVDRRRIPEQGELVAARNEVVQRVQAAAAARLRARSTVNPALLPLVVDG
;
A
#
# COMPACT_ATOMS: atom_id res chain seq x y z
N MET A 1 7.04 -26.83 2.17
CA MET A 1 7.60 -27.48 0.97
C MET A 1 6.77 -27.32 -0.29
N HIS A 2 5.51 -27.78 -0.29
CA HIS A 2 4.66 -27.86 -1.48
C HIS A 2 4.48 -26.51 -2.20
N GLN A 3 4.49 -25.40 -1.45
CA GLN A 3 4.39 -24.05 -2.02
C GLN A 3 5.65 -23.56 -2.75
N LEU A 4 6.85 -24.02 -2.37
CA LEU A 4 8.09 -23.65 -3.08
C LEU A 4 8.13 -24.30 -4.46
N ILE A 5 7.63 -25.54 -4.56
CA ILE A 5 7.50 -26.27 -5.84
C ILE A 5 6.54 -25.51 -6.77
N GLN A 6 5.40 -25.05 -6.26
CA GLN A 6 4.43 -24.26 -7.04
C GLN A 6 5.00 -22.92 -7.53
N LEU A 7 5.79 -22.23 -6.72
CA LEU A 7 6.44 -20.98 -7.13
C LEU A 7 7.57 -21.22 -8.14
N ASN A 8 8.31 -22.31 -7.99
CA ASN A 8 9.31 -22.73 -8.96
C ASN A 8 8.68 -23.05 -10.32
N ALA A 9 7.49 -23.66 -10.36
CA ALA A 9 6.72 -23.88 -11.59
C ALA A 9 6.28 -22.57 -12.25
N ARG A 10 6.14 -21.49 -11.49
CA ARG A 10 5.93 -20.13 -12.01
C ARG A 10 7.25 -19.45 -12.36
N GLY A 11 8.26 -20.20 -12.77
CA GLY A 11 9.58 -19.76 -13.25
C GLY A 11 10.58 -19.32 -12.17
N GLY A 12 10.40 -19.73 -10.92
CA GLY A 12 11.43 -19.61 -9.88
C GLY A 12 10.95 -19.05 -8.54
N VAL A 13 11.76 -19.24 -7.51
CA VAL A 13 11.48 -18.81 -6.14
C VAL A 13 12.12 -17.45 -5.88
N PRO A 14 11.38 -16.46 -5.33
CA PRO A 14 11.96 -15.20 -4.90
C PRO A 14 12.92 -15.40 -3.73
N VAL A 15 14.08 -14.78 -3.80
CA VAL A 15 15.14 -14.84 -2.79
C VAL A 15 15.61 -13.44 -2.41
N SER A 16 15.89 -13.24 -1.13
CA SER A 16 16.66 -12.10 -0.65
C SER A 16 17.86 -12.56 0.19
N VAL A 17 18.88 -11.70 0.24
CA VAL A 17 20.07 -11.91 1.05
C VAL A 17 20.16 -10.75 2.05
N ASP A 18 20.34 -11.08 3.33
CA ASP A 18 20.69 -10.11 4.37
C ASP A 18 22.20 -10.10 4.53
N ASP A 19 22.83 -8.96 4.25
CA ASP A 19 24.28 -8.81 4.44
C ASP A 19 24.63 -9.03 5.92
N GLY A 20 25.63 -9.88 6.17
CA GLY A 20 26.03 -10.28 7.53
C GLY A 20 25.26 -11.45 8.15
N LYS A 21 24.26 -12.03 7.45
CA LYS A 21 23.61 -13.27 7.88
C LYS A 21 24.15 -14.49 7.12
N PRO A 22 24.38 -15.63 7.80
CA PRO A 22 24.88 -16.84 7.16
C PRO A 22 23.79 -17.60 6.39
N TRP A 23 22.55 -17.12 6.39
CA TRP A 23 21.42 -17.68 5.64
C TRP A 23 20.89 -16.69 4.59
N ILE A 24 20.25 -17.23 3.57
CA ILE A 24 19.44 -16.50 2.57
C ILE A 24 17.96 -16.77 2.83
N ARG A 25 17.06 -15.88 2.40
CA ARG A 25 15.62 -16.04 2.58
C ARG A 25 14.95 -16.46 1.28
N LEU A 26 14.25 -17.59 1.32
CA LEU A 26 13.34 -18.05 0.27
C LEU A 26 11.92 -17.64 0.63
N TYR A 27 11.17 -17.11 -0.33
CA TYR A 27 9.80 -16.67 -0.10
C TYR A 27 8.81 -17.63 -0.75
N ALA A 28 7.89 -18.15 0.08
CA ALA A 28 6.70 -18.85 -0.35
C ALA A 28 5.48 -17.90 -0.30
N GLN A 29 4.30 -18.40 -0.71
CA GLN A 29 3.08 -17.59 -0.73
C GLN A 29 2.65 -17.15 0.69
N ARG A 30 2.80 -18.04 1.69
CA ARG A 30 2.34 -17.79 3.07
C ARG A 30 3.44 -17.79 4.12
N ALA A 31 4.65 -18.15 3.75
CA ALA A 31 5.78 -18.27 4.66
C ALA A 31 7.07 -17.81 3.99
N CYS A 32 8.07 -17.48 4.80
CA CYS A 32 9.45 -17.34 4.37
C CYS A 32 10.31 -18.36 5.12
N THR A 33 11.36 -18.84 4.45
CA THR A 33 12.27 -19.84 5.01
C THR A 33 13.68 -19.28 4.92
N GLY A 34 14.37 -19.23 6.06
CA GLY A 34 15.81 -18.99 6.10
C GLY A 34 16.54 -20.27 5.80
N VAL A 35 17.43 -20.26 4.82
CA VAL A 35 18.25 -21.41 4.48
C VAL A 35 19.72 -21.08 4.41
N ARG A 36 20.56 -22.03 4.79
CA ARG A 36 22.01 -21.93 4.72
C ARG A 36 22.55 -23.12 3.95
N ALA A 37 23.51 -22.89 3.05
CA ALA A 37 24.15 -24.00 2.36
C ALA A 37 24.91 -24.91 3.33
N THR A 38 24.85 -26.22 3.08
CA THR A 38 25.68 -27.21 3.77
C THR A 38 27.15 -26.99 3.42
N LYS A 39 28.06 -27.52 4.25
CA LYS A 39 29.51 -27.46 3.97
C LYS A 39 29.90 -28.12 2.64
N ARG A 40 29.11 -29.11 2.19
CA ARG A 40 29.30 -29.82 0.93
C ARG A 40 28.74 -29.06 -0.28
N GLY A 41 27.91 -28.04 -0.06
CA GLY A 41 27.29 -27.26 -1.15
C GLY A 41 26.23 -28.03 -1.95
N ASP A 42 25.77 -29.17 -1.44
CA ASP A 42 24.82 -30.08 -2.08
C ASP A 42 23.36 -29.82 -1.65
N ALA A 43 23.16 -29.14 -0.52
CA ALA A 43 21.85 -28.89 0.05
C ALA A 43 21.79 -27.59 0.86
N PHE A 44 20.56 -27.16 1.11
CA PHE A 44 20.24 -26.04 1.98
C PHE A 44 19.63 -26.57 3.29
N SER A 45 20.25 -26.27 4.43
CA SER A 45 19.64 -26.51 5.75
C SER A 45 18.67 -25.40 6.10
N ILE A 46 17.48 -25.78 6.57
CA ILE A 46 16.46 -24.83 7.05
C ILE A 46 16.88 -24.34 8.44
N GLU A 47 17.06 -23.03 8.57
CA GLU A 47 17.38 -22.36 9.84
C GLU A 47 16.11 -21.89 10.56
N PHE A 48 15.12 -21.42 9.80
CA PHE A 48 13.81 -21.04 10.33
C PHE A 48 12.73 -21.10 9.25
N VAL A 49 11.48 -21.20 9.71
CA VAL A 49 10.28 -21.02 8.90
C VAL A 49 9.36 -20.06 9.64
N GLU A 50 9.04 -18.93 9.01
CA GLU A 50 8.21 -17.88 9.61
C GLU A 50 7.06 -17.51 8.68
N PRO A 51 5.90 -17.09 9.20
CA PRO A 51 4.82 -16.53 8.39
C PRO A 51 5.28 -15.31 7.58
N MET A 52 4.64 -15.07 6.43
CA MET A 52 4.84 -13.83 5.69
C MET A 52 4.36 -12.63 6.50
N THR A 53 5.20 -11.59 6.59
CA THR A 53 4.92 -10.33 7.30
C THR A 53 4.96 -9.16 6.33
N LEU A 54 4.41 -8.00 6.71
CA LEU A 54 4.50 -6.77 5.91
C LEU A 54 5.95 -6.34 5.66
N THR A 55 6.85 -6.60 6.62
CA THR A 55 8.29 -6.39 6.45
C THR A 55 8.86 -7.26 5.32
N ASN A 56 8.43 -8.53 5.24
CA ASN A 56 8.84 -9.43 4.15
C ASN A 56 8.33 -8.95 2.79
N HIS A 57 7.09 -8.46 2.72
CA HIS A 57 6.55 -7.84 1.50
C HIS A 57 7.34 -6.58 1.09
N SER A 58 7.67 -5.72 2.06
CA SER A 58 8.47 -4.51 1.82
C SER A 58 9.87 -4.85 1.29
N ARG A 59 10.50 -5.90 1.84
CA ARG A 59 11.80 -6.41 1.35
C ARG A 59 11.72 -6.91 -0.09
N LEU A 60 10.73 -7.76 -0.38
CA LEU A 60 10.49 -8.28 -1.73
C LEU A 60 10.19 -7.19 -2.76
N ALA A 61 9.55 -6.10 -2.33
CA ALA A 61 9.29 -4.96 -3.20
C ALA A 61 10.59 -4.19 -3.54
N ARG A 62 11.51 -4.02 -2.58
CA ARG A 62 12.76 -3.29 -2.79
C ARG A 62 13.72 -4.03 -3.72
N SER A 63 13.98 -5.30 -3.44
CA SER A 63 14.96 -6.09 -4.18
C SER A 63 14.69 -7.57 -3.97
N ARG A 64 14.78 -8.34 -5.05
CA ARG A 64 14.68 -9.80 -5.02
C ARG A 64 15.48 -10.39 -6.17
N LEU A 65 16.04 -11.56 -5.93
CA LEU A 65 16.48 -12.46 -6.99
C LEU A 65 15.39 -13.47 -7.25
N ARG A 66 15.33 -13.98 -8.48
CA ARG A 66 14.48 -15.10 -8.84
C ARG A 66 15.39 -16.29 -9.10
N VAL A 67 15.33 -17.28 -8.21
CA VAL A 67 16.12 -18.51 -8.34
C VAL A 67 15.25 -19.55 -9.01
N ALA A 68 15.52 -19.81 -10.28
CA ALA A 68 14.88 -20.89 -11.03
C ALA A 68 15.73 -22.15 -10.89
N ALA A 69 15.12 -23.23 -10.42
CA ALA A 69 15.72 -24.56 -10.38
C ALA A 69 14.84 -25.53 -11.18
N PRO A 70 15.36 -26.65 -11.70
CA PRO A 70 14.52 -27.69 -12.30
C PRO A 70 13.46 -28.24 -11.33
N GLY A 71 13.78 -28.25 -10.03
CA GLY A 71 12.87 -28.66 -8.97
C GLY A 71 13.42 -28.35 -7.58
N TRP A 72 12.53 -28.32 -6.58
CA TRP A 72 12.90 -28.24 -5.17
C TRP A 72 12.48 -29.55 -4.50
N VAL A 73 13.43 -30.21 -3.81
CA VAL A 73 13.19 -31.48 -3.13
C VAL A 73 13.44 -31.31 -1.64
N TYR A 74 12.62 -31.96 -0.83
CA TYR A 74 12.81 -32.01 0.62
C TYR A 74 13.50 -33.29 1.02
N PHE A 75 14.48 -33.14 1.90
CA PHE A 75 15.04 -34.25 2.63
C PHE A 75 14.88 -33.93 4.12
N PRO A 76 14.14 -34.76 4.89
CA PRO A 76 14.09 -34.65 6.34
C PRO A 76 15.46 -34.69 7.00
N GLU A 77 16.42 -35.40 6.39
CA GLU A 77 17.76 -35.61 6.93
C GLU A 77 18.83 -35.39 5.86
N LEU A 78 19.93 -34.73 6.22
CA LEU A 78 21.02 -34.42 5.28
C LEU A 78 21.66 -35.66 4.64
N ARG A 79 21.68 -36.79 5.35
CA ARG A 79 22.25 -38.05 4.82
C ARG A 79 21.46 -38.63 3.65
N GLN A 80 20.23 -38.18 3.43
CA GLN A 80 19.37 -38.65 2.34
C GLN A 80 19.63 -37.88 1.03
N VAL A 81 20.42 -36.80 1.09
CA VAL A 81 20.80 -36.02 -0.10
C VAL A 81 21.74 -36.86 -0.96
N GLN A 82 21.30 -37.17 -2.17
CA GLN A 82 22.08 -37.93 -3.14
C GLN A 82 23.02 -37.00 -3.93
N PRO A 83 24.08 -37.52 -4.57
CA PRO A 83 24.86 -36.75 -5.52
C PRO A 83 23.98 -36.19 -6.66
N GLY A 84 24.28 -34.97 -7.13
CA GLY A 84 23.56 -34.31 -8.22
C GLY A 84 22.65 -33.15 -7.80
N TYR A 85 22.40 -32.98 -6.50
CA TYR A 85 21.80 -31.76 -5.95
C TYR A 85 22.85 -30.68 -5.70
N ALA A 86 22.42 -29.43 -5.78
CA ALA A 86 23.29 -28.27 -5.58
C ALA A 86 22.59 -27.20 -4.74
N ALA A 87 23.38 -26.50 -3.94
CA ALA A 87 22.99 -25.33 -3.17
C ALA A 87 23.92 -24.16 -3.50
N PRO A 88 23.67 -23.44 -4.61
CA PRO A 88 24.59 -22.43 -5.15
C PRO A 88 24.52 -21.10 -4.37
N ASP A 89 24.74 -21.13 -3.05
CA ASP A 89 24.72 -19.96 -2.16
C ASP A 89 25.69 -18.87 -2.63
N GLY A 90 26.90 -19.26 -3.05
CA GLY A 90 27.91 -18.34 -3.58
C GLY A 90 27.42 -17.58 -4.82
N GLU A 91 26.75 -18.26 -5.75
CA GLU A 91 26.18 -17.64 -6.95
C GLU A 91 25.02 -16.72 -6.62
N VAL A 92 24.13 -17.14 -5.72
CA VAL A 92 23.00 -16.32 -5.25
C VAL A 92 23.52 -15.03 -4.60
N ARG A 93 24.52 -15.12 -3.72
CA ARG A 93 25.13 -13.96 -3.07
C ARG A 93 25.89 -13.08 -4.06
N ALA A 94 26.57 -13.67 -5.05
CA ALA A 94 27.23 -12.91 -6.11
C ALA A 94 26.21 -12.14 -6.96
N ALA A 95 25.11 -12.79 -7.37
CA ALA A 95 24.02 -12.15 -8.09
C ALA A 95 23.36 -11.04 -7.26
N TRP A 96 23.23 -11.23 -5.95
CA TRP A 96 22.68 -10.22 -5.04
C TRP A 96 23.56 -8.97 -5.00
N ARG A 97 24.88 -9.14 -4.86
CA ARG A 97 25.83 -8.01 -4.88
C ARG A 97 25.79 -7.25 -6.20
N ARG A 98 25.65 -7.94 -7.34
CA ARG A 98 25.47 -7.28 -8.64
C ARG A 98 24.17 -6.48 -8.71
N LEU A 99 23.08 -6.99 -8.13
CA LEU A 99 21.80 -6.29 -8.06
C LEU A 99 21.88 -5.02 -7.19
N GLN A 100 22.66 -5.05 -6.11
CA GLN A 100 22.87 -3.89 -5.22
C GLN A 100 23.82 -2.84 -5.82
N THR A 101 24.57 -3.19 -6.86
CA THR A 101 25.47 -2.24 -7.52
C THR A 101 24.62 -1.23 -8.30
N PRO A 102 24.76 0.09 -8.03
CA PRO A 102 24.03 1.11 -8.77
C PRO A 102 24.34 0.96 -10.25
N ARG A 103 23.32 0.60 -11.03
CA ARG A 103 23.44 0.65 -12.49
C ARG A 103 23.34 2.11 -12.89
N ASP A 104 24.22 2.55 -13.79
CA ASP A 104 24.13 3.89 -14.35
C ASP A 104 22.69 4.14 -14.79
N LYS A 105 22.16 5.32 -14.45
CA LYS A 105 20.83 5.76 -14.86
C LYS A 105 20.88 5.92 -16.38
N SER A 106 20.70 4.82 -17.11
CA SER A 106 20.52 4.80 -18.55
C SER A 106 19.49 5.88 -18.89
N ALA A 107 19.77 6.63 -19.96
CA ALA A 107 18.89 7.66 -20.49
C ALA A 107 17.45 7.14 -20.46
N VAL A 108 16.58 7.92 -19.84
CA VAL A 108 15.18 7.57 -19.63
C VAL A 108 14.55 7.29 -20.99
N PRO A 109 14.02 6.07 -21.23
CA PRO A 109 13.22 5.84 -22.41
C PRO A 109 12.02 6.80 -22.39
N THR A 110 11.86 7.63 -23.42
CA THR A 110 10.78 8.61 -23.54
C THR A 110 9.39 8.01 -23.32
N ARG A 111 9.23 6.70 -23.59
CA ARG A 111 8.00 5.94 -23.33
C ARG A 111 7.56 5.92 -21.86
N TYR A 112 8.50 6.02 -20.90
CA TYR A 112 8.17 6.02 -19.48
C TYR A 112 7.55 7.34 -19.04
N ASP A 113 8.04 8.46 -19.57
CA ASP A 113 7.45 9.79 -19.31
C ASP A 113 6.07 9.88 -19.96
N ALA A 114 5.92 9.42 -21.20
CA ALA A 114 4.62 9.37 -21.89
C ALA A 114 3.57 8.54 -21.12
N PHE A 115 3.97 7.43 -20.49
CA PHE A 115 3.07 6.65 -19.64
C PHE A 115 2.64 7.43 -18.39
N CYS A 116 3.57 8.12 -17.73
CA CYS A 116 3.24 8.97 -16.58
C CYS A 116 2.32 10.14 -16.99
N ASP A 117 2.52 10.73 -18.16
CA ASP A 117 1.66 11.80 -18.69
C ASP A 117 0.24 11.28 -18.98
N ALA A 118 0.12 10.07 -19.52
CA ALA A 118 -1.17 9.42 -19.72
C ALA A 118 -1.89 9.13 -18.38
N LEU A 119 -1.15 8.69 -17.35
CA LEU A 119 -1.71 8.50 -16.01
C LEU A 119 -2.22 9.80 -15.40
N ASP A 120 -1.46 10.88 -15.51
CA ASP A 120 -1.90 12.19 -15.02
C ASP A 120 -3.15 12.67 -15.75
N LEU A 121 -3.23 12.47 -17.07
CA LEU A 121 -4.41 12.80 -17.86
C LEU A 121 -5.65 12.02 -17.38
N VAL A 122 -5.51 10.74 -17.10
CA VAL A 122 -6.61 9.90 -16.59
C VAL A 122 -7.07 10.36 -15.20
N ILE A 123 -6.13 10.69 -14.31
CA ILE A 123 -6.45 11.20 -12.96
C ILE A 123 -7.17 12.55 -13.07
N GLU A 124 -6.74 13.43 -13.96
CA GLU A 124 -7.38 14.74 -14.17
C GLU A 124 -8.76 14.59 -14.81
N ALA A 125 -8.91 13.74 -15.83
CA ALA A 125 -10.20 13.45 -16.45
C ALA A 125 -11.19 12.86 -15.42
N GLY A 126 -10.72 11.95 -14.55
CA GLY A 126 -11.53 11.43 -13.44
C GLY A 126 -11.98 12.54 -12.48
N ARG A 127 -11.08 13.47 -12.15
CA ARG A 127 -11.41 14.65 -11.32
C ARG A 127 -12.46 15.53 -11.99
N GLN A 128 -12.35 15.78 -13.29
CA GLN A 128 -13.31 16.59 -14.06
C GLN A 128 -14.68 15.92 -14.13
N ILE A 129 -14.74 14.61 -14.40
CA ILE A 129 -15.99 13.84 -14.41
C ILE A 129 -16.69 13.88 -13.05
N GLU A 130 -15.93 13.74 -11.96
CA GLU A 130 -16.49 13.88 -10.61
C GLU A 130 -16.92 15.32 -10.30
N ALA A 131 -16.19 16.32 -10.80
CA ALA A 131 -16.55 17.72 -10.65
C ALA A 131 -17.83 18.09 -11.41
N GLU A 132 -18.07 17.49 -12.58
CA GLU A 132 -19.29 17.67 -13.38
C GLU A 132 -20.49 16.93 -12.77
N ARG A 133 -20.28 15.80 -12.10
CA ARG A 133 -21.35 15.04 -11.44
C ARG A 133 -21.94 15.71 -10.19
N ASP A 134 -21.23 16.64 -9.55
CA ASP A 134 -21.73 17.35 -8.37
C ASP A 134 -21.48 18.88 -8.48
N PRO A 135 -22.47 19.65 -8.95
CA PRO A 135 -22.26 21.00 -9.49
C PRO A 135 -22.11 22.14 -8.46
N GLY A 136 -21.74 21.90 -7.20
CA GLY A 136 -21.37 23.00 -6.31
C GLY A 136 -21.13 22.64 -4.85
N GLU A 137 -20.44 23.54 -4.13
CA GLU A 137 -20.39 23.56 -2.66
C GLU A 137 -21.82 23.64 -2.12
N ARG A 138 -22.33 22.54 -1.55
CA ARG A 138 -23.66 22.54 -0.92
C ARG A 138 -23.52 23.04 0.50
N ILE A 139 -24.09 24.21 0.76
CA ILE A 139 -24.18 24.78 2.09
C ILE A 139 -25.34 24.14 2.85
N LEU A 140 -25.06 23.65 4.04
CA LEU A 140 -25.99 22.98 4.95
C LEU A 140 -26.02 23.78 6.26
N PRO A 141 -26.98 24.70 6.41
CA PRO A 141 -27.12 25.47 7.64
C PRO A 141 -27.53 24.55 8.79
N TYR A 142 -26.90 24.71 9.94
CA TYR A 142 -27.23 24.00 11.17
C TYR A 142 -27.47 24.99 12.30
N TYR A 143 -28.35 24.62 13.23
CA TYR A 143 -28.73 25.47 14.35
C TYR A 143 -28.42 24.86 15.72
N GLU A 144 -28.00 23.60 15.77
CA GLU A 144 -27.65 22.93 17.01
C GLU A 144 -26.59 21.83 16.78
N VAL A 145 -25.68 21.67 17.75
CA VAL A 145 -24.64 20.63 17.75
C VAL A 145 -24.68 19.83 19.05
N LEU A 146 -25.00 18.56 18.93
CA LEU A 146 -25.09 17.60 20.03
C LEU A 146 -23.84 16.69 20.06
N THR A 147 -23.44 16.27 21.26
CA THR A 147 -22.39 15.27 21.43
C THR A 147 -22.96 13.88 21.19
N ALA A 148 -22.31 13.07 20.34
CA ALA A 148 -22.74 11.69 20.11
C ALA A 148 -22.60 10.86 21.39
N ALA A 149 -23.72 10.55 22.05
CA ALA A 149 -23.74 9.65 23.20
C ALA A 149 -23.61 8.21 22.69
N GLN A 150 -22.38 7.73 22.44
CA GLN A 150 -22.15 6.31 22.22
C GLN A 150 -21.02 5.80 23.13
N PRO A 151 -21.30 4.82 24.02
CA PRO A 151 -20.30 4.27 24.91
C PRO A 151 -19.49 3.21 24.17
N ARG A 152 -18.27 3.59 23.71
CA ARG A 152 -17.02 2.78 23.75
C ARG A 152 -15.89 3.47 22.98
N ARG A 153 -14.83 3.82 23.73
CA ARG A 153 -13.40 3.98 23.37
C ARG A 153 -12.93 4.84 22.19
N SER A 154 -13.78 5.49 21.38
CA SER A 154 -13.28 6.36 20.29
C SER A 154 -14.21 7.52 19.86
N ALA A 155 -15.13 7.96 20.73
CA ALA A 155 -16.06 9.06 20.42
C ALA A 155 -15.43 10.48 20.36
N ALA A 156 -14.11 10.59 20.54
CA ALA A 156 -13.39 11.87 20.46
C ALA A 156 -13.37 12.34 19.00
N GLY A 157 -14.35 13.17 18.63
CA GLY A 157 -14.50 13.70 17.27
C GLY A 157 -15.78 13.29 16.55
N VAL A 158 -16.78 12.70 17.22
CA VAL A 158 -18.10 12.45 16.62
C VAL A 158 -19.15 13.40 17.18
N TYR A 159 -19.79 14.16 16.29
CA TYR A 159 -20.81 15.15 16.65
C TYR A 159 -22.05 15.01 15.77
N LEU A 160 -23.20 15.34 16.34
CA LEU A 160 -24.48 15.38 15.67
C LEU A 160 -24.84 16.84 15.39
N PHE A 161 -25.19 17.13 14.15
CA PHE A 161 -25.62 18.45 13.71
C PHE A 161 -27.09 18.38 13.34
N ARG A 162 -27.90 19.28 13.90
CA ARG A 162 -29.28 19.51 13.43
C ARG A 162 -29.28 20.61 12.40
N LEU A 163 -29.62 20.22 11.19
CA LEU A 163 -29.75 21.10 10.06
C LEU A 163 -31.06 21.87 10.11
N SER A 164 -31.05 23.11 9.62
CA SER A 164 -32.27 23.91 9.48
C SER A 164 -33.22 23.39 8.39
N ARG A 165 -32.73 22.46 7.54
CA ARG A 165 -33.48 21.78 6.47
C ARG A 165 -32.89 20.38 6.28
N PRO A 166 -33.67 19.38 5.81
CA PRO A 166 -33.14 18.06 5.51
C PRO A 166 -31.90 18.13 4.60
N GLY A 167 -30.83 17.49 5.02
CA GLY A 167 -29.55 17.53 4.32
C GLY A 167 -29.56 16.62 3.08
N THR A 168 -28.99 17.09 1.97
CA THR A 168 -28.86 16.26 0.75
C THR A 168 -27.59 15.41 0.74
N VAL A 169 -26.76 15.49 1.79
CA VAL A 169 -25.49 14.74 1.86
C VAL A 169 -25.76 13.31 2.30
N GLN A 170 -25.29 12.37 1.49
CA GLN A 170 -25.42 10.95 1.77
C GLN A 170 -24.39 10.47 2.78
N GLN A 171 -24.70 9.34 3.43
CA GLN A 171 -23.75 8.62 4.25
C GLN A 171 -22.44 8.38 3.49
N GLY A 172 -21.32 8.69 4.13
CA GLY A 172 -19.99 8.59 3.57
C GLY A 172 -19.49 9.86 2.86
N GLY A 173 -20.36 10.85 2.63
CA GLY A 173 -19.98 12.16 2.11
C GLY A 173 -19.04 12.91 3.06
N MET A 174 -18.22 13.81 2.51
CA MET A 174 -17.31 14.65 3.29
C MET A 174 -17.93 16.03 3.51
N VAL A 175 -17.68 16.59 4.68
CA VAL A 175 -18.17 17.92 5.06
C VAL A 175 -17.09 18.65 5.85
N HIS A 176 -17.12 19.97 5.81
CA HIS A 176 -16.30 20.83 6.67
C HIS A 176 -17.13 22.01 7.19
N LEU A 177 -16.69 22.64 8.26
CA LEU A 177 -17.31 23.89 8.74
C LEU A 177 -16.87 25.04 7.84
N ARG A 178 -17.81 25.87 7.38
CA ARG A 178 -17.52 26.98 6.45
C ARG A 178 -16.44 27.93 6.98
N ASN A 179 -16.51 28.26 8.27
CA ASN A 179 -15.57 29.19 8.93
C ASN A 179 -14.32 28.48 9.47
N GLU A 180 -14.27 27.15 9.43
CA GLU A 180 -13.19 26.32 9.97
C GLU A 180 -12.91 25.16 8.98
N PRO A 181 -12.37 25.45 7.77
CA PRO A 181 -12.23 24.45 6.70
C PRO A 181 -11.21 23.33 7.01
N ASP A 182 -10.40 23.50 8.04
CA ASP A 182 -9.51 22.46 8.58
C ASP A 182 -10.27 21.43 9.43
N LEU A 183 -11.45 21.78 9.94
CA LEU A 183 -12.34 20.87 10.65
C LEU A 183 -13.18 20.09 9.63
N ARG A 184 -12.58 19.03 9.11
CA ARG A 184 -13.18 18.12 8.13
C ARG A 184 -13.63 16.83 8.79
N GLY A 185 -14.72 16.28 8.28
CA GLY A 185 -15.23 15.01 8.74
C GLY A 185 -16.08 14.30 7.70
N ARG A 186 -16.35 13.05 8.00
CA ARG A 186 -17.17 12.15 7.20
C ARG A 186 -18.55 12.00 7.82
N VAL A 187 -19.58 12.08 7.00
CA VAL A 187 -20.95 11.76 7.41
C VAL A 187 -21.06 10.26 7.67
N THR A 188 -21.33 9.87 8.91
CA THR A 188 -21.48 8.47 9.32
C THR A 188 -22.93 8.01 9.38
N ALA A 189 -23.87 8.95 9.55
CA ALA A 189 -25.30 8.69 9.51
C ALA A 189 -26.08 9.97 9.13
N THR A 190 -27.25 9.79 8.54
CA THR A 190 -28.17 10.86 8.15
C THR A 190 -29.59 10.41 8.52
N ASP A 191 -30.31 11.23 9.29
CA ASP A 191 -31.70 10.98 9.70
C ASP A 191 -32.51 12.27 9.59
N GLY A 192 -33.11 12.50 8.42
CA GLY A 192 -33.83 13.73 8.10
C GLY A 192 -32.95 14.98 8.21
N GLU A 193 -33.15 15.73 9.30
CA GLU A 193 -32.40 16.95 9.64
C GLU A 193 -31.17 16.68 10.51
N LEU A 194 -30.97 15.45 10.95
CA LEU A 194 -29.85 15.04 11.79
C LEU A 194 -28.70 14.50 10.93
N LEU A 195 -27.50 15.07 11.09
CA LEU A 195 -26.27 14.57 10.48
C LEU A 195 -25.28 14.18 11.56
N THR A 196 -24.82 12.93 11.53
CA THR A 196 -23.72 12.48 12.38
C THR A 196 -22.42 12.57 11.59
N ILE A 197 -21.45 13.31 12.12
CA ILE A 197 -20.16 13.55 11.47
C ILE A 197 -19.05 13.04 12.38
N ALA A 198 -18.17 12.22 11.82
CA ALA A 198 -16.90 11.84 12.43
C ALA A 198 -15.78 12.67 11.82
N PHE A 199 -15.14 13.52 12.63
CA PHE A 199 -14.02 14.35 12.20
C PHE A 199 -12.73 13.53 12.04
N ASP A 200 -11.90 13.94 11.09
CA ASP A 200 -10.64 13.26 10.76
C ASP A 200 -9.60 13.35 11.89
N VAL A 201 -9.74 14.34 12.76
CA VAL A 201 -8.90 14.59 13.93
C VAL A 201 -9.76 14.79 15.17
N ALA A 202 -9.19 14.56 16.36
CA ALA A 202 -9.86 14.94 17.59
C ALA A 202 -10.05 16.47 17.63
N VAL A 203 -11.31 16.92 17.67
CA VAL A 203 -11.66 18.34 17.65
C VAL A 203 -11.98 18.81 19.06
N ASP A 204 -11.42 19.95 19.47
CA ASP A 204 -11.90 20.67 20.65
C ASP A 204 -13.30 21.21 20.36
N ARG A 205 -14.31 20.78 21.13
CA ARG A 205 -15.71 21.18 20.98
C ARG A 205 -15.91 22.70 20.94
N ARG A 206 -15.04 23.48 21.57
CA ARG A 206 -15.08 24.96 21.57
C ARG A 206 -14.87 25.56 20.18
N ARG A 207 -14.22 24.83 19.28
CA ARG A 207 -14.00 25.26 17.88
C ARG A 207 -15.19 25.00 16.97
N ILE A 208 -16.19 24.25 17.43
CA ILE A 208 -17.41 24.00 16.68
C ILE A 208 -18.49 25.00 17.15
N PRO A 209 -18.88 25.98 16.33
CA PRO A 209 -19.97 26.89 16.68
C PRO A 209 -21.27 26.12 16.93
N GLU A 210 -22.12 26.58 17.85
CA GLU A 210 -23.43 25.94 18.11
C GLU A 210 -24.41 26.06 16.94
N GLN A 211 -24.25 27.12 16.14
CA GLN A 211 -24.99 27.38 14.90
C GLN A 211 -24.02 27.84 13.82
N GLY A 212 -24.27 27.47 12.57
CA GLY A 212 -23.37 27.79 11.47
C GLY A 212 -23.71 27.05 10.19
N GLU A 213 -22.70 26.88 9.35
CA GLU A 213 -22.85 26.26 8.04
C GLU A 213 -21.81 25.16 7.86
N LEU A 214 -22.29 23.98 7.47
CA LEU A 214 -21.47 22.91 6.94
C LEU A 214 -21.43 23.04 5.42
N VAL A 215 -20.26 22.81 4.84
CA VAL A 215 -20.07 22.78 3.40
C VAL A 215 -19.77 21.34 3.01
N ALA A 216 -20.59 20.77 2.14
CA ALA A 216 -20.31 19.48 1.53
C ALA A 216 -19.02 19.59 0.71
N ALA A 217 -17.98 18.89 1.17
CA ALA A 217 -16.70 18.82 0.50
C ALA A 217 -16.70 17.62 -0.46
N ARG A 218 -16.06 17.81 -1.61
CA ARG A 218 -15.72 16.70 -2.50
C ARG A 218 -14.72 15.79 -1.80
N ASN A 219 -14.90 14.47 -1.94
CA ASN A 219 -13.91 13.52 -1.46
C ASN A 219 -12.73 13.44 -2.44
N GLU A 220 -11.83 14.42 -2.38
CA GLU A 220 -10.65 14.47 -3.26
C GLU A 220 -9.50 13.56 -2.79
N VAL A 221 -9.70 12.78 -1.74
CA VAL A 221 -8.63 11.97 -1.13
C VAL A 221 -8.11 10.95 -2.12
N VAL A 222 -9.00 10.32 -2.89
CA VAL A 222 -8.62 9.30 -3.87
C VAL A 222 -7.75 9.90 -4.97
N GLN A 223 -8.16 11.01 -5.56
CA GLN A 223 -7.43 11.68 -6.64
C GLN A 223 -6.10 12.23 -6.12
N ARG A 224 -6.06 12.77 -4.90
CA ARG A 224 -4.82 13.23 -4.26
C ARG A 224 -3.84 12.09 -4.03
N VAL A 225 -4.31 10.95 -3.53
CA VAL A 225 -3.47 9.76 -3.32
C VAL A 225 -2.97 9.22 -4.66
N GLN A 226 -3.81 9.19 -5.69
CA GLN A 226 -3.43 8.77 -7.04
C GLN A 226 -2.39 9.71 -7.64
N ALA A 227 -2.59 11.03 -7.57
CA ALA A 227 -1.64 12.02 -8.06
C ALA A 227 -0.29 11.93 -7.32
N ALA A 228 -0.31 11.76 -6.00
CA ALA A 228 0.91 11.58 -5.21
C ALA A 228 1.64 10.28 -5.58
N ALA A 229 0.91 9.20 -5.89
CA ALA A 229 1.50 7.96 -6.36
C ALA A 229 2.12 8.11 -7.76
N ALA A 230 1.43 8.77 -8.70
CA ALA A 230 1.92 9.06 -10.04
C ALA A 230 3.19 9.94 -10.00
N ALA A 231 3.20 10.99 -9.17
CA ALA A 231 4.35 11.85 -8.97
C ALA A 231 5.57 11.07 -8.42
N ARG A 232 5.36 10.17 -7.44
CA ARG A 232 6.43 9.30 -6.92
C ARG A 232 6.96 8.32 -7.97
N LEU A 233 6.08 7.82 -8.83
CA LEU A 233 6.44 6.93 -9.94
C LEU A 233 7.31 7.68 -10.96
N ARG A 234 6.90 8.89 -11.38
CA ARG A 234 7.67 9.77 -12.27
C ARG A 234 9.03 10.14 -11.68
N ALA A 235 9.05 10.52 -10.40
CA ALA A 235 10.29 10.86 -9.67
C ALA A 235 11.18 9.64 -9.38
N ARG A 236 10.71 8.41 -9.67
CA ARG A 236 11.37 7.14 -9.33
C ARG A 236 11.71 7.02 -7.84
N SER A 237 10.93 7.70 -7.00
CA SER A 237 11.06 7.68 -5.56
C SER A 237 10.17 6.61 -4.93
N THR A 238 9.77 5.60 -5.72
CA THR A 238 9.03 4.44 -5.24
C THR A 238 9.95 3.50 -4.48
N VAL A 239 9.39 2.76 -3.53
CA VAL A 239 10.14 1.76 -2.75
C VAL A 239 10.78 0.69 -3.66
N ASN A 240 10.18 0.43 -4.82
CA ASN A 240 10.75 -0.38 -5.88
C ASN A 240 11.17 0.52 -7.05
N PRO A 241 12.48 0.77 -7.27
CA PRO A 241 12.97 1.57 -8.39
C PRO A 241 12.68 0.95 -9.77
N ALA A 242 12.45 -0.38 -9.83
CA ALA A 242 12.13 -1.11 -11.06
C ALA A 242 10.63 -1.14 -11.37
N LEU A 243 9.78 -0.50 -10.56
CA LEU A 243 8.33 -0.55 -10.72
C LEU A 243 7.87 0.01 -12.07
N LEU A 244 8.39 1.18 -12.46
CA LEU A 244 7.99 1.83 -13.71
C LEU A 244 8.36 0.99 -14.95
N PRO A 245 9.60 0.48 -15.10
CA PRO A 245 9.91 -0.48 -16.16
C PRO A 245 9.01 -1.71 -16.17
N LEU A 246 8.71 -2.30 -14.99
CA LEU A 246 7.86 -3.48 -14.89
C LEU A 246 6.41 -3.22 -15.33
N VAL A 247 5.89 -2.01 -15.14
CA VAL A 247 4.51 -1.66 -15.52
C VAL A 247 4.40 -1.30 -17.00
N VAL A 248 5.44 -0.67 -17.57
CA VAL A 248 5.42 -0.23 -18.97
C VAL A 248 5.87 -1.34 -19.93
N ASP A 249 6.86 -2.14 -19.55
CA ASP A 249 7.46 -3.17 -20.40
C ASP A 249 6.99 -4.60 -20.06
N GLY A 250 6.15 -4.76 -19.03
CA GLY A 250 5.71 -6.05 -18.49
C GLY A 250 4.41 -6.60 -19.07
#